data_AF-W5NL39-F1
#
_entry.id   AF-W5NL39-F1
#
_cell.length_a   1.000
_cell.length_b   1.000
_cell.length_c   1.000
_cell.angle_alpha   90.00
_cell.angle_beta   90.00
_cell.angle_gamma   90.00
#
_symmetry.space_group_name_H-M   'P 1'
#
loop_
_entity.id
_entity.type
_entity.pdbx_description
1 polymer ?
#
loop_
_entity_poly.entity_id
_entity_poly.type
_entity_poly.pdbx_seq_one_letter_code
_entity_poly.pdbx_strand_id
1 'polypeptide(L)'
;KLDVVKDEMARLNIEILGISELRWTGMGHFTSESHQIFYCGQKSCRRHGADLRVNKRVSKTVLGLTQEMISIRLQGKPINITVIHGTDAEEKKVEQFYGGLQQLLDITSIKDIIFIIRLYTLISPDGQCRNQYILCRQRWKSCIKSEKTRPRADCGSDHQLLITKFRIKLNKTGKAIR
;
A
#
# COMPACT_ATOMS: atom_id res chain seq x y z
N LYS A 1 14.18 4.43 13.05
CA LYS A 1 12.87 4.72 12.43
C LYS A 1 12.30 3.51 11.69
N LEU A 2 13.05 2.83 10.81
CA LEU A 2 12.56 1.61 10.15
C LEU A 2 12.39 0.41 11.10
N ASP A 3 13.17 0.30 12.17
CA ASP A 3 13.05 -0.82 13.12
C ASP A 3 11.79 -0.70 13.99
N VAL A 4 11.46 0.52 14.44
CA VAL A 4 10.17 0.80 15.11
C VAL A 4 8.98 0.34 14.26
N VAL A 5 9.02 0.60 12.94
CA VAL A 5 7.97 0.15 12.02
C VAL A 5 7.91 -1.39 11.94
N LYS A 6 9.06 -2.08 11.96
CA LYS A 6 9.09 -3.55 11.96
C LYS A 6 8.49 -4.10 13.26
N ASP A 7 8.84 -3.53 14.40
CA ASP A 7 8.33 -3.94 15.71
C ASP A 7 6.82 -3.73 15.79
N GLU A 8 6.32 -2.60 15.29
CA GLU A 8 4.87 -2.34 15.20
C GLU A 8 4.16 -3.30 14.23
N MET A 9 4.76 -3.61 13.08
CA MET A 9 4.20 -4.62 12.16
C MET A 9 4.07 -5.98 12.85
N ALA A 10 5.07 -6.39 13.61
CA ALA A 10 5.04 -7.63 14.38
C ALA A 10 3.98 -7.56 15.50
N ARG A 11 3.98 -6.49 16.30
CA ARG A 11 3.05 -6.27 17.43
C ARG A 11 1.58 -6.24 16.99
N LEU A 12 1.31 -5.66 15.82
CA LEU A 12 -0.04 -5.49 15.29
C LEU A 12 -0.43 -6.59 14.29
N ASN A 13 0.48 -7.53 14.00
CA ASN A 13 0.31 -8.59 13.00
C ASN A 13 -0.09 -8.05 11.62
N ILE A 14 0.64 -7.04 11.15
CA ILE A 14 0.41 -6.38 9.86
C ILE A 14 1.12 -7.19 8.77
N GLU A 15 0.34 -7.69 7.81
CA GLU A 15 0.89 -8.51 6.71
C GLU A 15 1.32 -7.70 5.49
N ILE A 16 0.68 -6.54 5.27
CA ILE A 16 0.91 -5.59 4.18
C ILE A 16 0.86 -4.18 4.77
N LEU A 17 1.91 -3.39 4.55
CA LEU A 17 2.01 -2.00 5.00
C LEU A 17 2.43 -1.11 3.83
N GLY A 18 1.73 0.01 3.63
CA GLY A 18 2.18 1.08 2.75
C GLY A 18 2.78 2.21 3.56
N ILE A 19 3.98 2.67 3.19
CA ILE A 19 4.63 3.83 3.82
C ILE A 19 4.84 4.91 2.76
N SER A 20 4.36 6.11 3.03
CA SER A 20 4.53 7.27 2.16
C SER A 20 5.65 8.16 2.69
N GLU A 21 6.06 9.16 1.89
CA GLU A 21 7.10 10.14 2.24
C GLU A 21 8.50 9.54 2.44
N LEU A 22 8.78 8.41 1.78
CA LEU A 22 10.12 7.88 1.73
C LEU A 22 11.04 8.76 0.91
N ARG A 23 12.29 8.88 1.37
CA ARG A 23 13.35 9.65 0.71
C ARG A 23 14.26 8.77 -0.14
N TRP A 24 13.71 7.69 -0.69
CA TRP A 24 14.43 6.77 -1.58
C TRP A 24 14.24 7.18 -3.04
N THR A 25 15.29 7.01 -3.85
CA THR A 25 15.28 7.33 -5.28
C THR A 25 15.17 6.07 -6.11
N GLY A 26 14.58 6.21 -7.31
CA GLY A 26 14.47 5.10 -8.24
C GLY A 26 13.43 4.08 -7.79
N MET A 27 13.57 2.85 -8.29
CA MET A 27 12.56 1.83 -8.13
C MET A 27 13.19 0.46 -8.04
N GLY A 28 12.60 -0.37 -7.21
CA GLY A 28 13.00 -1.76 -7.13
C GLY A 28 12.33 -2.46 -5.99
N HIS A 29 12.89 -3.61 -5.66
CA HIS A 29 12.47 -4.39 -4.54
C HIS A 29 13.69 -5.05 -3.89
N PHE A 30 13.61 -5.29 -2.61
CA PHE A 30 14.61 -6.07 -1.89
C PHE A 30 13.98 -6.79 -0.71
N THR A 31 14.69 -7.80 -0.22
CA THR A 31 14.29 -8.54 0.98
C THR A 31 15.08 -8.02 2.17
N SER A 32 14.40 -7.72 3.26
CA SER A 32 14.99 -7.36 4.55
C SER A 32 14.51 -8.40 5.57
N GLU A 33 15.41 -9.28 6.02
CA GLU A 33 15.19 -10.34 7.04
C GLU A 33 13.83 -11.10 6.95
N SER A 34 12.76 -10.49 7.47
CA SER A 34 11.39 -11.03 7.57
C SER A 34 10.38 -10.45 6.56
N HIS A 35 10.76 -9.42 5.80
CA HIS A 35 9.89 -8.65 4.92
C HIS A 35 10.45 -8.51 3.50
N GLN A 36 9.56 -8.44 2.52
CA GLN A 36 9.88 -7.97 1.17
C GLN A 36 9.36 -6.55 1.01
N ILE A 37 10.20 -5.67 0.47
CA ILE A 37 9.92 -4.25 0.31
C ILE A 37 9.92 -3.93 -1.17
N PHE A 38 8.89 -3.23 -1.60
CA PHE A 38 8.71 -2.70 -2.95
C PHE A 38 8.67 -1.20 -2.85
N TYR A 39 9.52 -0.48 -3.58
CA TYR A 39 9.59 0.97 -3.47
C TYR A 39 9.60 1.64 -4.84
N CYS A 40 9.04 2.84 -4.87
CA CYS A 40 9.10 3.75 -5.99
C CYS A 40 9.35 5.16 -5.45
N GLY A 41 10.33 5.83 -6.01
CA GLY A 41 10.64 7.22 -5.74
C GLY A 41 11.16 7.92 -7.00
N GLN A 42 11.22 9.24 -6.95
CA GLN A 42 11.68 10.02 -8.09
C GLN A 42 13.16 9.74 -8.40
N LYS A 43 13.53 9.78 -9.68
CA LYS A 43 14.90 9.50 -10.14
C LYS A 43 15.92 10.52 -9.61
N SER A 44 15.55 11.80 -9.55
CA SER A 44 16.45 12.92 -9.24
C SER A 44 16.20 13.58 -7.88
N CYS A 45 15.11 13.24 -7.18
CA CYS A 45 14.72 13.91 -5.95
C CYS A 45 14.39 12.88 -4.86
N ARG A 46 14.98 13.05 -3.68
CA ARG A 46 14.70 12.25 -2.47
C ARG A 46 13.43 12.74 -1.74
N ARG A 47 12.34 12.93 -2.48
CA ARG A 47 11.03 13.36 -1.96
C ARG A 47 9.91 12.56 -2.62
N HIS A 48 8.80 12.43 -1.91
CA HIS A 48 7.57 11.80 -2.41
C HIS A 48 7.74 10.33 -2.84
N GLY A 49 8.69 9.60 -2.25
CA GLY A 49 8.76 8.15 -2.42
C GLY A 49 7.69 7.45 -1.59
N ALA A 50 7.35 6.24 -1.98
CA ALA A 50 6.58 5.33 -1.16
C ALA A 50 7.25 3.95 -1.13
N ASP A 51 6.82 3.14 -0.18
CA ASP A 51 7.00 1.70 -0.22
C ASP A 51 5.68 0.96 0.01
N LEU A 52 5.72 -0.31 -0.37
CA LEU A 52 4.81 -1.32 0.08
C LEU A 52 5.64 -2.47 0.61
N ARG A 53 5.47 -2.75 1.90
CA ARG A 53 6.18 -3.81 2.62
C ARG A 53 5.22 -4.95 2.91
N VAL A 54 5.66 -6.17 2.65
CA VAL A 54 4.90 -7.39 2.93
C VAL A 54 5.73 -8.38 3.73
N ASN A 55 5.10 -9.16 4.59
CA ASN A 55 5.79 -10.21 5.33
C ASN A 55 6.21 -11.38 4.41
N LYS A 56 7.09 -12.26 4.90
CA LYS A 56 7.59 -13.45 4.17
C LYS A 56 6.50 -14.44 3.71
N ARG A 57 5.31 -14.38 4.29
CA ARG A 57 4.17 -15.22 3.90
C ARG A 57 3.51 -14.67 2.65
N VAL A 58 3.21 -13.36 2.64
CA VAL A 58 2.56 -12.66 1.53
C VAL A 58 3.51 -12.46 0.35
N SER A 59 4.81 -12.26 0.61
CA SER A 59 5.84 -12.17 -0.45
C SER A 59 5.79 -13.33 -1.44
N LYS A 60 5.54 -14.54 -0.93
CA LYS A 60 5.43 -15.77 -1.73
C LYS A 60 4.16 -15.84 -2.59
N THR A 61 3.28 -14.84 -2.53
CA THR A 61 2.01 -14.82 -3.27
C THR A 61 1.99 -13.71 -4.31
N VAL A 62 3.03 -12.87 -4.35
CA VAL A 62 3.12 -11.74 -5.28
C VAL A 62 3.34 -12.26 -6.70
N LEU A 63 2.51 -11.78 -7.62
CA LEU A 63 2.52 -12.08 -9.05
C LEU A 63 3.31 -11.05 -9.87
N GLY A 64 3.36 -9.80 -9.41
CA GLY A 64 4.05 -8.72 -10.12
C GLY A 64 3.86 -7.34 -9.48
N LEU A 65 4.59 -6.38 -10.04
CA LEU A 65 4.65 -4.98 -9.64
C LEU A 65 4.27 -4.08 -10.83
N THR A 66 3.55 -2.99 -10.56
CA THR A 66 3.45 -1.88 -11.53
C THR A 66 4.26 -0.69 -11.04
N GLN A 67 4.72 0.15 -11.97
CA GLN A 67 5.82 1.07 -11.76
C GLN A 67 5.38 2.55 -11.66
N GLU A 68 4.20 2.91 -12.16
CA GLU A 68 3.68 4.29 -12.09
C GLU A 68 3.15 4.65 -10.69
N MET A 69 2.53 3.67 -10.04
CA MET A 69 2.20 3.66 -8.62
C MET A 69 2.71 2.37 -8.03
N ILE A 70 3.08 2.38 -6.75
CA ILE A 70 3.50 1.16 -6.07
C ILE A 70 2.28 0.28 -5.93
N SER A 71 2.18 -0.72 -6.78
CA SER A 71 1.16 -1.74 -6.65
C SER A 71 1.75 -3.13 -6.68
N ILE A 72 1.17 -4.02 -5.88
CA ILE A 72 1.44 -5.45 -5.94
C ILE A 72 0.16 -6.18 -6.27
N ARG A 73 0.28 -7.19 -7.12
CA ARG A 73 -0.78 -8.16 -7.36
C ARG A 73 -0.49 -9.45 -6.60
N LEU A 74 -1.41 -9.91 -5.77
CA LEU A 74 -1.30 -11.11 -4.94
C LEU A 74 -2.21 -12.22 -5.49
N GLN A 75 -1.70 -13.44 -5.49
CA GLN A 75 -2.43 -14.62 -5.86
C GLN A 75 -3.38 -15.04 -4.74
N GLY A 76 -4.68 -14.85 -4.96
CA GLY A 76 -5.73 -15.24 -4.04
C GLY A 76 -6.49 -16.48 -4.50
N LYS A 77 -7.40 -16.96 -3.64
CA LYS A 77 -8.37 -18.02 -3.93
C LYS A 77 -9.73 -17.58 -3.38
N PRO A 78 -10.79 -17.51 -4.20
CA PRO A 78 -10.83 -17.80 -5.65
C PRO A 78 -10.29 -16.67 -6.55
N ILE A 79 -10.03 -15.49 -5.99
CA ILE A 79 -9.80 -14.25 -6.76
C ILE A 79 -8.53 -13.56 -6.27
N ASN A 80 -7.79 -12.95 -7.19
CA ASN A 80 -6.56 -12.20 -6.92
C ASN A 80 -6.84 -10.86 -6.26
N ILE A 81 -5.82 -10.29 -5.62
CA ILE A 81 -5.91 -9.01 -4.93
C ILE A 81 -4.88 -8.09 -5.54
N THR A 82 -5.24 -6.86 -5.84
CA THR A 82 -4.28 -5.81 -6.22
C THR A 82 -4.30 -4.74 -5.13
N VAL A 83 -3.14 -4.49 -4.53
CA VAL A 83 -2.97 -3.40 -3.55
C VAL A 83 -2.21 -2.30 -4.25
N ILE A 84 -2.82 -1.13 -4.37
CA ILE A 84 -2.27 0.07 -4.96
C ILE A 84 -2.00 1.05 -3.83
N HIS A 85 -0.79 1.56 -3.76
CA HIS A 85 -0.40 2.59 -2.80
C HIS A 85 0.00 3.85 -3.55
N GLY A 86 -0.71 4.94 -3.26
CA GLY A 86 -0.43 6.27 -3.79
C GLY A 86 0.58 7.03 -2.94
N THR A 87 1.57 7.63 -3.58
CA THR A 87 2.45 8.62 -2.95
C THR A 87 1.68 9.91 -2.67
N ASP A 88 2.12 10.65 -1.66
CA ASP A 88 1.68 12.03 -1.49
C ASP A 88 2.10 12.85 -2.73
N ALA A 89 1.10 13.45 -3.38
CA ALA A 89 1.29 14.29 -4.55
C ALA A 89 0.94 15.72 -4.14
N GLU A 90 1.89 16.64 -4.33
CA GLU A 90 1.60 18.08 -4.26
C GLU A 90 0.32 18.40 -5.05
N GLU A 91 -0.45 19.41 -4.63
CA GLU A 91 -1.74 19.76 -5.24
C GLU A 91 -1.64 19.93 -6.78
N LYS A 92 -0.51 20.45 -7.27
CA LYS A 92 -0.19 20.61 -8.69
C LYS A 92 0.01 19.31 -9.48
N LYS A 93 0.10 18.17 -8.80
CA LYS A 93 0.34 16.83 -9.36
C LYS A 93 -0.83 15.87 -9.12
N VAL A 94 -1.93 16.35 -8.56
CA VAL A 94 -3.12 15.54 -8.27
C VAL A 94 -3.73 14.95 -9.55
N GLU A 95 -3.76 15.72 -10.65
CA GLU A 95 -4.23 15.22 -11.95
C GLU A 95 -3.35 14.11 -12.51
N GLN A 96 -2.03 14.25 -12.41
CA GLN A 96 -1.07 13.22 -12.84
C GLN A 96 -1.26 11.93 -12.04
N PHE A 97 -1.50 12.05 -10.73
CA PHE A 97 -1.86 10.92 -9.89
C PHE A 97 -3.13 10.24 -10.40
N TYR A 98 -4.23 10.98 -10.58
CA TYR A 98 -5.48 10.36 -11.03
C TYR A 98 -5.38 9.75 -12.44
N GLY A 99 -4.60 10.37 -13.33
CA GLY A 99 -4.28 9.81 -14.65
C GLY A 99 -3.56 8.46 -14.55
N GLY A 100 -2.49 8.38 -13.75
CA GLY A 100 -1.77 7.11 -13.52
C GLY A 100 -2.63 6.06 -12.80
N LEU A 101 -3.50 6.49 -11.87
CA LEU A 101 -4.43 5.58 -11.20
C LEU A 101 -5.42 4.98 -12.20
N GLN A 102 -5.95 5.80 -13.12
CA GLN A 102 -6.87 5.34 -14.15
C GLN A 102 -6.19 4.32 -15.07
N GLN A 103 -4.99 4.63 -15.56
CA GLN A 103 -4.22 3.70 -16.40
C GLN A 103 -3.95 2.37 -15.69
N LEU A 104 -3.58 2.40 -14.40
CA LEU A 104 -3.39 1.20 -13.60
C LEU A 104 -4.68 0.40 -13.42
N LEU A 105 -5.80 1.07 -13.20
CA LEU A 105 -7.11 0.43 -13.08
C LEU A 105 -7.55 -0.21 -14.40
N ASP A 106 -7.22 0.40 -15.55
CA ASP A 106 -7.57 -0.10 -16.88
C ASP A 106 -6.83 -1.39 -17.23
N ILE A 107 -5.55 -1.51 -16.84
CA ILE A 107 -4.77 -2.75 -17.02
C ILE A 107 -5.03 -3.80 -15.94
N THR A 108 -5.55 -3.39 -14.78
CA THR A 108 -5.87 -4.31 -13.67
C THR A 108 -7.12 -5.11 -14.00
N SER A 109 -7.07 -6.43 -13.78
CA SER A 109 -8.24 -7.27 -14.03
C SER A 109 -9.43 -6.84 -13.18
N ILE A 110 -10.56 -6.57 -13.83
CA ILE A 110 -11.82 -6.20 -13.16
C ILE A 110 -12.29 -7.26 -12.14
N LYS A 111 -11.81 -8.50 -12.26
CA LYS A 111 -12.12 -9.60 -11.35
C LYS A 111 -11.41 -9.46 -10.02
N ASP A 112 -10.24 -8.82 -9.99
CA ASP A 112 -9.43 -8.67 -8.78
C ASP A 112 -10.15 -7.85 -7.70
N ILE A 113 -9.81 -8.14 -6.45
CA ILE A 113 -10.13 -7.28 -5.32
C ILE A 113 -9.09 -6.16 -5.30
N ILE A 114 -9.52 -4.92 -5.52
CA ILE A 114 -8.60 -3.77 -5.57
C ILE A 114 -8.70 -3.01 -4.25
N PHE A 115 -7.56 -2.86 -3.58
CA PHE A 115 -7.37 -1.93 -2.46
C PHE A 115 -6.54 -0.75 -2.93
N ILE A 116 -7.04 0.47 -2.70
CA ILE A 116 -6.26 1.69 -2.93
C ILE A 116 -6.01 2.33 -1.58
N ILE A 117 -4.75 2.45 -1.21
CA ILE A 117 -4.28 3.13 0.00
C ILE A 117 -3.84 4.52 -0.43
N ARG A 118 -4.39 5.56 0.20
CA ARG A 118 -3.99 6.94 -0.07
C ARG A 118 -3.87 7.77 1.19
N LEU A 119 -2.79 8.53 1.24
CA LEU A 119 -2.52 9.57 2.20
C LEU A 119 -3.03 10.91 1.64
N TYR A 120 -3.60 11.76 2.50
CA TYR A 120 -3.86 13.18 2.22
C TYR A 120 -4.72 13.51 0.98
N THR A 121 -6.01 13.21 1.00
CA THR A 121 -6.94 13.64 -0.09
C THR A 121 -8.03 14.60 0.28
N LEU A 122 -8.57 14.52 1.50
CA LEU A 122 -9.72 15.32 1.89
C LEU A 122 -9.39 16.09 3.16
N ILE A 123 -9.46 17.40 3.05
CA ILE A 123 -9.60 18.28 4.20
C ILE A 123 -11.08 18.18 4.60
N SER A 124 -11.35 17.91 5.88
CA SER A 124 -12.72 17.94 6.39
C SER A 124 -13.38 19.30 6.08
N PRO A 125 -14.73 19.37 5.97
CA PRO A 125 -15.42 20.62 5.65
C PRO A 125 -15.07 21.80 6.57
N ASP A 126 -14.62 21.51 7.79
CA ASP A 126 -14.17 22.48 8.80
C ASP A 126 -12.69 22.91 8.66
N GLY A 127 -11.92 22.34 7.73
CA GLY A 127 -10.51 22.66 7.54
C GLY A 127 -9.54 21.95 8.50
N GLN A 128 -10.03 21.23 9.50
CA GLN A 128 -9.24 20.88 10.69
C GLN A 128 -8.57 19.50 10.59
N CYS A 129 -9.15 18.58 9.84
CA CYS A 129 -8.69 17.20 9.77
C CYS A 129 -8.28 16.83 8.35
N ARG A 130 -7.11 16.20 8.25
CA ARG A 130 -6.65 15.56 7.02
C ARG A 130 -6.85 14.05 7.16
N ASN A 131 -7.67 13.48 6.28
CA ASN A 131 -8.06 12.07 6.38
C ASN A 131 -7.22 11.16 5.48
N GLN A 132 -6.90 9.97 6.00
CA GLN A 132 -6.35 8.85 5.24
C GLN A 132 -7.47 7.91 4.84
N TYR A 133 -7.38 7.30 3.65
CA TYR A 133 -8.44 6.42 3.15
C TYR A 133 -7.88 5.11 2.59
N ILE A 134 -8.62 4.03 2.84
CA ILE A 134 -8.48 2.76 2.14
C ILE A 134 -9.76 2.56 1.34
N LEU A 135 -9.65 2.55 0.03
CA LEU A 135 -10.78 2.31 -0.88
C LEU A 135 -10.81 0.84 -1.30
N CYS A 136 -12.01 0.28 -1.32
CA CYS A 136 -12.28 -1.07 -1.78
C CYS A 136 -13.63 -1.07 -2.52
N ARG A 137 -13.77 -1.91 -3.55
CA ARG A 137 -15.04 -2.04 -4.28
C ARG A 137 -16.16 -2.54 -3.36
N GLN A 138 -17.35 -1.96 -3.49
CA GLN A 138 -18.51 -2.26 -2.64
C GLN A 138 -18.86 -3.76 -2.61
N ARG A 139 -18.77 -4.46 -3.74
CA ARG A 139 -19.03 -5.92 -3.82
C ARG A 139 -18.16 -6.77 -2.87
N TRP A 140 -17.03 -6.22 -2.42
CA TRP A 140 -16.09 -6.89 -1.52
C TRP A 140 -16.19 -6.42 -0.06
N LYS A 141 -17.17 -5.56 0.26
CA LYS A 141 -17.38 -5.03 1.61
C LYS A 141 -17.51 -6.13 2.67
N SER A 142 -18.16 -7.25 2.35
CA SER A 142 -18.35 -8.39 3.27
C SER A 142 -17.05 -9.10 3.69
N CYS A 143 -15.98 -8.93 2.91
CA CYS A 143 -14.67 -9.47 3.20
C CYS A 143 -13.87 -8.57 4.16
N ILE A 144 -14.27 -7.31 4.33
CA ILE A 144 -13.67 -6.42 5.32
C ILE A 144 -14.23 -6.76 6.72
N LYS A 145 -13.34 -6.89 7.70
CA LYS A 145 -13.67 -7.31 9.08
C LYS A 145 -13.57 -6.19 10.08
N SER A 146 -12.71 -5.20 9.83
CA SER A 146 -12.61 -4.00 10.66
C SER A 146 -11.72 -2.95 10.01
N GLU A 147 -12.03 -1.69 10.27
CA GLU A 147 -11.26 -0.52 9.86
C GLU A 147 -11.06 0.34 11.10
N LYS A 148 -9.80 0.58 11.48
CA LYS A 148 -9.47 1.34 12.69
C LYS A 148 -8.23 2.20 12.48
N THR A 149 -8.31 3.45 12.89
CA THR A 149 -7.13 4.28 13.13
C THR A 149 -6.50 3.90 14.46
N ARG A 150 -5.18 3.86 14.54
CA ARG A 150 -4.41 3.55 15.75
C ARG A 150 -3.53 4.75 16.13
N PRO A 151 -4.06 5.73 16.89
CA PRO A 151 -3.30 6.89 17.34
C PRO A 151 -2.12 6.56 18.25
N ARG A 152 -2.15 5.39 18.92
CA ARG A 152 -1.10 4.91 19.83
C ARG A 152 -0.10 3.96 19.16
N ALA A 153 -0.16 3.79 17.84
CA ALA A 153 0.87 3.02 17.13
C ALA A 153 2.07 3.92 16.92
N ASP A 154 3.27 3.45 17.28
CA ASP A 154 4.49 4.23 17.07
C ASP A 154 4.98 4.06 15.64
N CYS A 155 4.60 4.97 14.75
CA CYS A 155 5.07 4.94 13.37
C CYS A 155 6.40 5.68 13.18
N GLY A 156 7.00 6.21 14.27
CA GLY A 156 8.12 7.13 14.20
C GLY A 156 7.83 8.39 13.36
N SER A 157 6.56 8.70 13.13
CA SER A 157 6.06 9.86 12.39
C SER A 157 4.97 10.55 13.19
N ASP A 158 4.64 11.76 12.78
CA ASP A 158 3.48 12.54 13.23
C ASP A 158 2.14 12.01 12.67
N HIS A 159 2.17 10.92 11.90
CA HIS A 159 0.98 10.31 11.31
C HIS A 159 0.42 9.17 12.17
N GLN A 160 -0.89 9.05 12.19
CA GLN A 160 -1.57 7.90 12.78
C GLN A 160 -1.66 6.75 11.78
N LEU A 161 -1.53 5.52 12.28
CA LEU A 161 -1.62 4.31 11.46
C LEU A 161 -3.09 3.96 11.16
N LEU A 162 -3.47 3.92 9.89
CA LEU A 162 -4.75 3.38 9.45
C LEU A 162 -4.63 1.89 9.13
N ILE A 163 -5.45 1.06 9.78
CA ILE A 163 -5.43 -0.40 9.60
C ILE A 163 -6.79 -0.88 9.12
N THR A 164 -6.78 -1.65 8.03
CA THR A 164 -7.91 -2.50 7.63
C THR A 164 -7.58 -3.97 7.86
N LYS A 165 -8.55 -4.74 8.36
CA LYS A 165 -8.48 -6.20 8.42
C LYS A 165 -9.38 -6.77 7.36
N PHE A 166 -8.81 -7.57 6.47
CA PHE A 166 -9.54 -8.21 5.39
C PHE A 166 -9.35 -9.73 5.42
N ARG A 167 -10.41 -10.49 5.15
CA ARG A 167 -10.37 -11.96 5.16
C ARG A 167 -10.37 -12.50 3.73
N ILE A 168 -9.25 -13.11 3.35
CA ILE A 168 -9.08 -13.80 2.06
C ILE A 168 -8.03 -14.90 2.15
N LYS A 169 -8.16 -15.91 1.30
CA LYS A 169 -7.17 -16.98 1.18
C LYS A 169 -6.15 -16.62 0.10
N LEU A 170 -4.87 -16.64 0.44
CA LEU A 170 -3.77 -16.48 -0.50
C LEU A 170 -3.18 -17.83 -0.91
N ASN A 171 -2.61 -17.92 -2.10
CA ASN A 171 -1.80 -19.07 -2.53
C ASN A 171 -0.39 -18.64 -2.84
N LYS A 172 0.56 -19.51 -2.49
CA LYS A 172 1.95 -19.33 -2.89
C LYS A 172 2.07 -19.47 -4.41
N THR A 173 2.79 -18.55 -5.02
CA THR A 173 3.27 -18.66 -6.39
C THR A 173 4.45 -19.64 -6.39
N GLY A 174 4.52 -20.52 -7.38
CA GLY A 174 5.68 -21.40 -7.59
C GLY A 174 6.91 -20.66 -8.15
N LYS A 175 6.81 -19.35 -8.37
CA LYS A 175 7.84 -18.52 -9.01
C LYS A 175 8.18 -17.37 -8.07
N ALA A 176 9.46 -17.24 -7.73
CA ALA A 176 9.97 -16.04 -7.09
C ALA A 176 9.87 -14.87 -8.07
N ILE A 177 9.56 -13.68 -7.55
CA ILE A 177 9.69 -12.43 -8.32
C ILE A 177 11.17 -12.31 -8.69
N ARG A 178 11.46 -12.19 -9.98
CA ARG A 178 12.81 -11.89 -10.49
C ARG A 178 13.01 -10.39 -10.54
#